data_AF-A0A0E3QZK3-F1
#
_entry.id   AF-A0A0E3QZK3-F1
#
_cell.length_a   1.000
_cell.length_b   1.000
_cell.length_c   1.000
_cell.angle_alpha   90.00
_cell.angle_beta   90.00
_cell.angle_gamma   90.00
#
_symmetry.space_group_name_H-M   'P 1'
#
loop_
_entity.id
_entity.type
_entity.pdbx_description
1 polymer ?
#
loop_
_entity_poly.entity_id
_entity_poly.type
_entity_poly.pdbx_seq_one_letter_code
_entity_poly.pdbx_strand_id
1 'polypeptide(L)'
;MVNVISHFGVGLLIALALGLKGNKLKVVALLSVLPDLDFILYSIFIYANSSLSPAVRNQLFYLVGHREFMHSILFIVLVTFILWFKTKNWLFTVGGFQSLFFHSYLDYVTSWKMRPLYPFSTDASIMSAVYFFDPLLNLLPLLPLFIVILVNLSHTGKINGRFKRFCTFISNIDDKLYASLILLLLVWLTVMPVSKAFLINHISWAENTEISYQNTYPESMSQFLTAYSYNSTHYRVLEISYRSGIEKSMYVEKLSVDGNVPDAAAYVKRAENLYGAGVPQEIDYPVYSVSKTNDSVTVILSDARNPYIRDIAYFKSFYRFVFDRKNAEKYEVYASMHGSQEERLGMNWFG
;
A
#
# COMPACT_ATOMS: atom_id res chain seq x y z
N MET A 1 -1.72 3.91 5.16
CA MET A 1 -2.32 2.60 5.43
C MET A 1 -3.72 2.82 5.98
N VAL A 2 -4.73 2.09 5.49
CA VAL A 2 -6.03 2.03 6.19
C VAL A 2 -5.76 1.32 7.52
N ASN A 3 -6.12 1.95 8.62
CA ASN A 3 -5.77 1.38 9.92
C ASN A 3 -6.57 0.08 10.18
N VAL A 4 -5.98 -0.83 10.96
CA VAL A 4 -6.58 -2.12 11.32
C VAL A 4 -7.99 -1.98 11.90
N ILE A 5 -8.27 -0.88 12.62
CA ILE A 5 -9.58 -0.62 13.22
C ILE A 5 -10.63 -0.35 12.13
N SER A 6 -10.25 0.34 11.05
CA SER A 6 -11.12 0.63 9.92
C SER A 6 -11.41 -0.64 9.12
N HIS A 7 -10.40 -1.49 8.91
CA HIS A 7 -10.58 -2.82 8.33
C HIS A 7 -11.53 -3.69 9.17
N PHE A 8 -11.33 -3.75 10.49
CA PHE A 8 -12.27 -4.41 11.41
C PHE A 8 -13.68 -3.80 11.32
N GLY A 9 -13.77 -2.47 11.25
CA GLY A 9 -15.02 -1.73 11.11
C GLY A 9 -15.79 -2.10 9.85
N VAL A 10 -15.10 -2.31 8.72
CA VAL A 10 -15.71 -2.76 7.47
C VAL A 10 -16.23 -4.18 7.59
N GLY A 11 -15.46 -5.10 8.19
CA GLY A 11 -15.92 -6.46 8.45
C GLY A 11 -17.14 -6.51 9.38
N LEU A 12 -17.16 -5.66 10.42
CA LEU A 12 -18.32 -5.50 11.31
C LEU A 12 -19.53 -4.94 10.55
N LEU A 13 -19.33 -3.92 9.71
CA LEU A 13 -20.37 -3.32 8.89
C LEU A 13 -21.00 -4.36 7.94
N ILE A 14 -20.18 -5.15 7.26
CA ILE A 14 -20.60 -6.27 6.39
C ILE A 14 -21.42 -7.28 7.20
N ALA A 15 -20.91 -7.71 8.36
CA ALA A 15 -21.60 -8.69 9.19
C ALA A 15 -22.98 -8.20 9.67
N LEU A 16 -23.07 -6.93 10.06
CA LEU A 16 -24.32 -6.29 10.49
C LEU A 16 -25.31 -6.11 9.34
N ALA A 17 -24.85 -5.68 8.17
CA ALA A 17 -25.70 -5.54 6.99
C ALA A 17 -26.26 -6.88 6.48
N LEU A 18 -25.51 -7.97 6.67
CA LEU A 18 -25.97 -9.33 6.38
C LEU A 18 -26.83 -9.93 7.51
N GLY A 19 -27.11 -9.18 8.59
CA GLY A 19 -27.91 -9.65 9.72
C GLY A 19 -27.27 -10.80 10.51
N LEU A 20 -25.95 -10.97 10.42
CA LEU A 20 -25.25 -12.02 11.17
C LEU A 20 -25.29 -11.72 12.67
N LYS A 21 -25.38 -12.76 13.49
CA LYS A 21 -25.46 -12.65 14.96
C LYS A 21 -24.48 -13.60 15.65
N GLY A 22 -24.17 -13.30 16.92
CA GLY A 22 -23.34 -14.13 17.78
C GLY A 22 -21.95 -14.40 17.20
N ASN A 23 -21.53 -15.66 17.21
CA ASN A 23 -20.18 -16.04 16.76
C ASN A 23 -19.95 -15.78 15.26
N LYS A 24 -20.99 -15.87 14.42
CA LYS A 24 -20.85 -15.61 12.97
C LYS A 24 -20.47 -14.17 12.70
N LEU A 25 -21.09 -13.22 13.40
CA LEU A 25 -20.75 -11.80 13.29
C LEU A 25 -19.30 -11.56 13.70
N LYS A 26 -18.89 -12.10 14.85
CA LYS A 26 -17.52 -11.95 15.36
C LYS A 26 -16.48 -12.50 14.39
N VAL A 27 -16.73 -13.67 13.82
CA VAL A 27 -15.80 -14.28 12.85
C VAL A 27 -15.72 -13.44 11.58
N VAL A 28 -16.83 -12.98 11.00
CA VAL A 28 -16.78 -12.12 9.80
C VAL A 28 -16.05 -10.81 10.07
N ALA A 29 -16.24 -10.18 11.23
CA ALA A 29 -15.49 -8.99 11.61
C ALA A 29 -13.99 -9.26 11.83
N LEU A 30 -13.61 -10.43 12.35
CA LEU A 30 -12.19 -10.81 12.50
C LEU A 30 -11.52 -11.19 11.18
N LEU A 31 -12.29 -11.73 10.23
CA LEU A 31 -11.77 -12.07 8.90
C LEU A 31 -11.28 -10.84 8.13
N SER A 32 -11.81 -9.64 8.39
CA SER A 32 -11.29 -8.41 7.79
C SER A 32 -10.02 -7.91 8.45
N VAL A 33 -9.43 -8.62 9.40
CA VAL A 33 -8.09 -8.29 9.94
C VAL A 33 -7.12 -9.44 9.70
N LEU A 34 -7.65 -10.61 9.27
CA LEU A 34 -6.84 -11.80 9.04
C LEU A 34 -5.66 -11.55 8.09
N PRO A 35 -5.79 -10.82 6.96
CA PRO A 35 -4.66 -10.59 6.06
C PRO A 35 -3.47 -9.87 6.74
N ASP A 36 -3.75 -8.86 7.59
CA ASP A 36 -2.72 -8.07 8.28
C ASP A 36 -2.01 -8.83 9.41
N LEU A 37 -2.44 -10.05 9.74
CA LEU A 37 -1.65 -10.93 10.63
C LEU A 37 -0.35 -11.40 9.96
N ASP A 38 -0.21 -11.20 8.65
CA ASP A 38 1.05 -11.38 7.92
C ASP A 38 2.20 -10.57 8.52
N PHE A 39 1.94 -9.45 9.20
CA PHE A 39 2.97 -8.64 9.88
C PHE A 39 3.77 -9.47 10.91
N ILE A 40 3.13 -10.44 11.56
CA ILE A 40 3.80 -11.36 12.49
C ILE A 40 4.79 -12.25 11.74
N LEU A 41 4.33 -12.87 10.65
CA LEU A 41 5.17 -13.74 9.83
C LEU A 41 6.30 -12.96 9.14
N TYR A 42 6.00 -11.74 8.69
CA TYR A 42 6.95 -10.84 8.08
C TYR A 42 8.03 -10.40 9.08
N SER A 43 7.66 -10.10 10.32
CA SER A 43 8.61 -9.77 11.39
C SER A 43 9.59 -10.92 11.67
N ILE A 44 9.07 -12.16 11.73
CA ILE A 44 9.89 -13.37 11.88
C ILE A 44 10.82 -13.54 10.67
N PHE A 45 10.30 -13.32 9.47
CA PHE A 45 11.10 -13.38 8.24
C PHE A 45 12.22 -12.36 8.24
N ILE A 46 11.96 -11.09 8.59
CA ILE A 46 13.00 -10.05 8.66
C ILE A 46 14.14 -10.50 9.59
N TYR A 47 13.81 -11.03 10.76
CA TYR A 47 14.81 -11.50 11.73
C TYR A 47 15.64 -12.69 11.20
N ALA A 48 15.00 -13.62 10.48
CA ALA A 48 15.67 -14.82 9.99
C ALA A 48 16.33 -14.65 8.60
N ASN A 49 16.06 -13.55 7.89
CA ASN A 49 16.35 -13.47 6.46
C ASN A 49 17.84 -13.59 6.14
N SER A 50 18.75 -13.10 6.99
CA SER A 50 20.18 -13.00 6.71
C SER A 50 20.86 -14.36 6.51
N SER A 51 20.26 -15.42 7.06
CA SER A 51 20.80 -16.79 7.01
C SER A 51 20.28 -17.60 5.81
N LEU A 52 19.42 -17.01 4.97
CA LEU A 52 18.79 -17.68 3.83
C LEU A 52 19.59 -17.45 2.54
N SER A 53 19.55 -18.42 1.63
CA SER A 53 20.01 -18.18 0.25
C SER A 53 19.10 -17.15 -0.45
N PRO A 54 19.60 -16.41 -1.45
CA PRO A 54 18.80 -15.39 -2.15
C PRO A 54 17.49 -15.92 -2.73
N ALA A 55 17.52 -17.11 -3.34
CA ALA A 55 16.32 -17.74 -3.90
C ALA A 55 15.28 -18.09 -2.83
N VAL A 56 15.71 -18.65 -1.70
CA VAL A 56 14.81 -19.00 -0.57
C VAL A 56 14.27 -17.73 0.08
N ARG A 57 15.11 -16.70 0.25
CA ARG A 57 14.68 -15.39 0.76
C ARG A 57 13.58 -14.79 -0.10
N ASN A 58 13.76 -14.73 -1.42
CA ASN A 58 12.78 -14.15 -2.33
C ASN A 58 11.47 -14.95 -2.33
N GLN A 59 11.54 -16.28 -2.34
CA GLN A 59 10.33 -17.11 -2.30
C GLN A 59 9.58 -16.97 -0.98
N LEU A 60 10.30 -16.91 0.15
CA LEU A 60 9.68 -16.65 1.45
C LEU A 60 9.09 -15.24 1.50
N PHE A 61 9.76 -14.22 0.95
CA PHE A 61 9.20 -12.88 0.87
C PHE A 61 7.84 -12.88 0.18
N TYR A 62 7.64 -13.60 -0.93
CA TYR A 62 6.32 -13.66 -1.55
C TYR A 62 5.26 -14.39 -0.71
N LEU A 63 5.66 -15.35 0.12
CA LEU A 63 4.75 -16.14 0.95
C LEU A 63 4.39 -15.47 2.28
N VAL A 64 5.35 -14.78 2.90
CA VAL A 64 5.24 -14.25 4.27
C VAL A 64 5.54 -12.76 4.37
N GLY A 65 5.86 -12.11 3.25
CA GLY A 65 5.96 -10.67 3.14
C GLY A 65 4.61 -10.01 3.41
N HIS A 66 4.67 -8.83 4.02
CA HIS A 66 3.47 -8.04 4.25
C HIS A 66 2.85 -7.61 2.91
N ARG A 67 1.54 -7.83 2.72
CA ARG A 67 0.77 -7.56 1.49
C ARG A 67 1.13 -8.39 0.27
N GLU A 68 1.77 -9.53 0.50
CA GLU A 68 2.09 -10.51 -0.53
C GLU A 68 0.98 -11.58 -0.56
N PHE A 69 1.28 -12.83 -0.21
CA PHE A 69 0.32 -13.93 -0.32
C PHE A 69 -1.00 -13.71 0.44
N MET A 70 -0.98 -13.18 1.67
CA MET A 70 -2.20 -13.02 2.48
C MET A 70 -3.19 -11.98 1.93
N HIS A 71 -2.76 -11.14 0.99
CA HIS A 71 -3.62 -10.19 0.28
C HIS A 71 -3.87 -10.60 -1.19
N SER A 72 -3.48 -11.82 -1.56
CA SER A 72 -3.75 -12.38 -2.88
C SER A 72 -5.19 -12.88 -3.03
N ILE A 73 -5.69 -12.90 -4.27
CA ILE A 73 -6.97 -13.51 -4.62
C ILE A 73 -6.97 -15.00 -4.23
N LEU A 74 -5.83 -15.69 -4.39
CA LEU A 74 -5.73 -17.10 -4.00
C LEU A 74 -5.99 -17.29 -2.50
N PHE A 75 -5.41 -16.45 -1.64
CA PHE A 75 -5.66 -16.53 -0.20
C PHE A 75 -7.13 -16.30 0.14
N ILE A 76 -7.75 -15.29 -0.46
CA ILE A 76 -9.19 -15.01 -0.28
C ILE A 76 -10.02 -16.24 -0.68
N VAL A 77 -9.74 -16.84 -1.84
CA VAL A 77 -10.43 -18.03 -2.34
C VAL A 77 -10.24 -19.22 -1.40
N LEU A 78 -9.02 -19.47 -0.92
CA LEU A 78 -8.72 -20.58 0.00
C LEU A 78 -9.49 -20.46 1.31
N VAL A 79 -9.43 -19.29 1.97
CA VAL A 79 -10.14 -19.07 3.23
C VAL A 79 -11.66 -19.15 3.01
N THR A 80 -12.17 -18.56 1.93
CA THR A 80 -13.60 -18.64 1.58
C THR A 80 -14.04 -20.08 1.35
N PHE A 81 -13.24 -20.88 0.65
CA PHE A 81 -13.50 -22.30 0.42
C PHE A 81 -13.51 -23.10 1.72
N ILE A 82 -12.55 -22.84 2.63
CA ILE A 82 -12.52 -23.47 3.96
C ILE A 82 -13.76 -23.12 4.77
N LEU A 83 -14.19 -21.86 4.75
CA LEU A 83 -15.41 -21.40 5.43
C LEU A 83 -16.65 -22.12 4.90
N TRP A 84 -16.79 -22.18 3.57
CA TRP A 84 -17.87 -22.94 2.93
C TRP A 84 -17.84 -24.42 3.31
N PHE A 85 -16.68 -25.06 3.19
CA PHE A 85 -16.54 -26.48 3.47
C PHE A 85 -16.91 -26.83 4.91
N LYS A 86 -16.46 -26.03 5.89
CA LYS A 86 -16.72 -26.28 7.31
C LYS A 86 -18.14 -25.93 7.75
N THR A 87 -18.75 -24.89 7.18
CA THR A 87 -20.02 -24.37 7.72
C THR A 87 -21.23 -24.68 6.85
N LYS A 88 -21.03 -24.94 5.55
CA LYS A 88 -22.10 -25.11 4.55
C LYS A 88 -23.16 -24.00 4.58
N ASN A 89 -22.79 -22.81 5.06
CA ASN A 89 -23.69 -21.68 5.25
C ASN A 89 -23.34 -20.58 4.24
N TRP A 90 -24.20 -20.45 3.23
CA TRP A 90 -23.99 -19.50 2.13
C TRP A 90 -23.78 -18.06 2.62
N LEU A 91 -24.69 -17.55 3.46
CA LEU A 91 -24.65 -16.16 3.92
C LEU A 91 -23.37 -15.85 4.72
N PHE A 92 -22.94 -16.80 5.56
CA PHE A 92 -21.70 -16.68 6.32
C PHE A 92 -20.46 -16.75 5.43
N THR A 93 -20.45 -17.62 4.42
CA THR A 93 -19.38 -17.69 3.42
C THR A 93 -19.27 -16.41 2.61
N VAL A 94 -20.40 -15.85 2.14
CA VAL A 94 -20.41 -14.57 1.41
C VAL A 94 -19.90 -13.43 2.28
N GLY A 95 -20.34 -13.36 3.55
CA GLY A 95 -19.82 -12.36 4.49
C GLY A 95 -18.32 -12.50 4.72
N GLY A 96 -17.81 -13.72 4.86
CA GLY A 96 -16.38 -13.98 4.98
C GLY A 96 -15.58 -13.58 3.74
N PHE A 97 -16.07 -13.92 2.55
CA PHE A 97 -15.48 -13.50 1.28
C PHE A 97 -15.43 -11.97 1.16
N GLN A 98 -16.57 -11.29 1.38
CA GLN A 98 -16.64 -9.83 1.31
C GLN A 98 -15.68 -9.19 2.29
N SER A 99 -15.62 -9.69 3.53
CA SER A 99 -14.72 -9.18 4.57
C SER A 99 -13.25 -9.22 4.16
N LEU A 100 -12.79 -10.35 3.60
CA LEU A 100 -11.43 -10.51 3.08
C LEU A 100 -11.18 -9.69 1.82
N PHE A 101 -12.12 -9.67 0.89
CA PHE A 101 -12.01 -8.93 -0.36
C PHE A 101 -11.90 -7.42 -0.10
N PHE A 102 -12.77 -6.88 0.74
CA PHE A 102 -12.73 -5.45 1.08
C PHE A 102 -11.43 -5.07 1.80
N HIS A 103 -10.89 -5.94 2.66
CA HIS A 103 -9.57 -5.71 3.26
C HIS A 103 -8.51 -5.48 2.18
N SER A 104 -8.31 -6.49 1.32
CA SER A 104 -7.27 -6.43 0.28
C SER A 104 -7.53 -5.31 -0.73
N TYR A 105 -8.79 -5.04 -1.08
CA TYR A 105 -9.16 -3.98 -2.00
C TYR A 105 -8.91 -2.57 -1.41
N LEU A 106 -9.19 -2.37 -0.13
CA LEU A 106 -8.93 -1.11 0.57
C LEU A 106 -7.43 -0.82 0.66
N ASP A 107 -6.62 -1.84 0.92
CA ASP A 107 -5.17 -1.68 0.85
C ASP A 107 -4.73 -1.35 -0.59
N TYR A 108 -5.30 -2.03 -1.59
CA TYR A 108 -4.94 -1.83 -3.01
C TYR A 108 -5.29 -0.45 -3.56
N VAL A 109 -6.44 0.11 -3.16
CA VAL A 109 -6.91 1.44 -3.60
C VAL A 109 -6.16 2.58 -2.93
N THR A 110 -5.49 2.32 -1.81
CA THR A 110 -4.67 3.33 -1.12
C THR A 110 -3.22 3.27 -1.59
N SER A 111 -2.25 3.62 -0.75
CA SER A 111 -0.93 4.07 -1.19
C SER A 111 0.17 3.00 -1.25
N TRP A 112 -0.17 1.70 -1.23
CA TRP A 112 0.82 0.62 -1.08
C TRP A 112 0.74 -0.45 -2.18
N LYS A 113 1.90 -0.84 -2.71
CA LYS A 113 2.03 -1.94 -3.69
C LYS A 113 1.67 -3.28 -3.04
N MET A 114 1.08 -4.14 -3.86
CA MET A 114 0.64 -5.49 -3.49
C MET A 114 0.86 -6.45 -4.66
N ARG A 115 0.75 -7.76 -4.42
CA ARG A 115 0.75 -8.79 -5.47
C ARG A 115 -0.55 -9.60 -5.45
N PRO A 116 -1.68 -9.02 -5.91
CA PRO A 116 -2.99 -9.68 -5.82
C PRO A 116 -3.06 -11.02 -6.55
N LEU A 117 -2.22 -11.21 -7.58
CA LEU A 117 -2.21 -12.39 -8.44
C LEU A 117 -1.14 -13.43 -8.05
N TYR A 118 -0.38 -13.22 -6.99
CA TYR A 118 0.57 -14.25 -6.53
C TYR A 118 -0.18 -15.56 -6.18
N PRO A 119 0.30 -16.76 -6.56
CA PRO A 119 1.57 -17.08 -7.22
C PRO A 119 1.55 -17.11 -8.77
N PHE A 120 0.46 -16.67 -9.40
CA PHE A 120 0.35 -16.65 -10.86
C PHE A 120 1.14 -15.51 -11.51
N SER A 121 1.37 -14.42 -10.77
CA SER A 121 2.30 -13.33 -11.14
C SER A 121 3.03 -12.82 -9.90
N THR A 122 4.31 -12.46 -10.10
CA THR A 122 5.16 -11.80 -9.10
C THR A 122 5.20 -10.29 -9.28
N ASP A 123 4.40 -9.74 -10.20
CA ASP A 123 4.39 -8.30 -10.48
C ASP A 123 3.64 -7.56 -9.37
N ALA A 124 4.33 -6.58 -8.79
CA ALA A 124 3.68 -5.64 -7.89
C ALA A 124 2.76 -4.71 -8.68
N SER A 125 1.59 -4.42 -8.12
CA SER A 125 0.71 -3.40 -8.65
C SER A 125 0.03 -2.64 -7.52
N ILE A 126 -0.53 -1.49 -7.87
CA ILE A 126 -1.25 -0.61 -6.95
C ILE A 126 -2.29 0.18 -7.73
N MET A 127 -3.45 0.43 -7.13
CA MET A 127 -4.44 1.33 -7.71
C MET A 127 -4.25 2.78 -7.25
N SER A 128 -3.89 3.03 -5.99
CA SER A 128 -3.45 4.36 -5.51
C SER A 128 -4.40 5.50 -5.87
N ALA A 129 -5.70 5.25 -5.72
CA ALA A 129 -6.75 6.21 -6.09
C ALA A 129 -7.27 7.02 -4.90
N VAL A 130 -7.09 6.53 -3.68
CA VAL A 130 -7.61 7.15 -2.46
C VAL A 130 -6.47 7.42 -1.49
N TYR A 131 -6.46 8.62 -0.92
CA TYR A 131 -5.50 8.99 0.10
C TYR A 131 -5.72 8.17 1.37
N PHE A 132 -4.64 7.77 2.05
CA PHE A 132 -4.77 6.83 3.16
C PHE A 132 -5.48 7.40 4.40
N PHE A 133 -5.47 8.73 4.59
CA PHE A 133 -6.29 9.41 5.61
C PHE A 133 -7.64 9.90 5.08
N ASP A 134 -8.16 9.29 4.01
CA ASP A 134 -9.50 9.59 3.54
C ASP A 134 -10.53 9.35 4.66
N PRO A 135 -11.36 10.36 5.01
CA PRO A 135 -12.25 10.30 6.15
C PRO A 135 -13.39 9.32 5.91
N LEU A 136 -13.79 9.06 4.66
CA LEU A 136 -14.80 8.04 4.38
C LEU A 136 -14.22 6.64 4.61
N LEU A 137 -12.96 6.41 4.26
CA LEU A 137 -12.32 5.11 4.55
C LEU A 137 -12.01 4.90 6.04
N ASN A 138 -11.78 5.98 6.80
CA ASN A 138 -11.36 5.86 8.20
C ASN A 138 -12.49 6.09 9.22
N LEU A 139 -13.52 6.87 8.91
CA LEU A 139 -14.60 7.20 9.84
C LEU A 139 -15.86 6.37 9.60
N LEU A 140 -16.25 6.15 8.33
CA LEU A 140 -17.47 5.42 8.00
C LEU A 140 -17.45 4.00 8.59
N PRO A 141 -16.36 3.23 8.50
CA PRO A 141 -16.31 1.89 9.10
C PRO A 141 -16.38 1.88 10.63
N LEU A 142 -16.10 3.00 11.29
CA LEU A 142 -16.16 3.12 12.75
C LEU A 142 -17.55 3.47 13.26
N LEU A 143 -18.44 3.99 12.40
CA LEU A 143 -19.80 4.35 12.78
C LEU A 143 -20.58 3.20 13.42
N PRO A 144 -20.56 1.95 12.91
CA PRO A 144 -21.25 0.84 13.55
C PRO A 144 -20.73 0.55 14.96
N LEU A 145 -19.41 0.63 15.16
CA LEU A 145 -18.80 0.43 16.47
C LEU A 145 -19.25 1.52 17.46
N PHE A 146 -19.24 2.77 17.00
CA PHE A 146 -19.71 3.91 17.79
C PHE A 146 -21.19 3.77 18.17
N ILE A 147 -22.04 3.34 17.23
CA ILE A 147 -23.45 3.06 17.46
C ILE A 147 -23.62 1.97 18.52
N VAL A 148 -22.93 0.84 18.37
CA VAL A 148 -23.01 -0.28 19.34
C VAL A 148 -22.59 0.16 20.74
N ILE A 149 -21.52 0.95 20.86
CA ILE A 149 -21.05 1.49 22.14
C ILE A 149 -22.10 2.40 22.77
N LEU A 150 -22.65 3.35 22.00
CA LEU A 150 -23.66 4.29 22.48
C LEU A 150 -24.93 3.57 22.94
N VAL A 151 -25.41 2.61 22.17
CA VAL A 151 -26.59 1.81 22.51
C VAL A 151 -26.35 1.03 23.82
N ASN A 152 -25.17 0.41 23.97
CA ASN A 152 -24.83 -0.31 25.20
C ASN A 152 -24.71 0.61 26.43
N LEU A 153 -24.10 1.80 26.27
CA LEU A 153 -24.03 2.81 27.34
C LEU A 153 -25.40 3.37 27.72
N SER A 154 -26.32 3.47 26.75
CA SER A 154 -27.72 3.81 27.00
C SER A 154 -28.45 2.71 27.78
N HIS A 155 -28.25 1.44 27.43
CA HIS A 155 -28.86 0.31 28.15
C HIS A 155 -28.37 0.19 29.59
N THR A 156 -27.10 0.52 29.85
CA THR A 156 -26.53 0.53 31.21
C THR A 156 -26.89 1.78 32.03
N GLY A 157 -27.73 2.68 31.50
CA GLY A 157 -28.20 3.87 32.20
C GLY A 157 -27.15 4.98 32.38
N LYS A 158 -25.98 4.86 31.73
CA LYS A 158 -24.89 5.85 31.80
C LYS A 158 -25.13 7.09 30.95
N ILE A 159 -26.07 7.03 30.00
CA ILE A 159 -26.43 8.13 29.09
C ILE A 159 -27.89 8.54 29.33
N ASN A 160 -28.11 9.81 29.67
CA ASN A 160 -29.43 10.38 29.97
C ASN A 160 -29.79 11.58 29.06
N GLY A 161 -31.07 11.96 29.06
CA GLY A 161 -31.56 13.17 28.38
C GLY A 161 -31.65 13.05 26.85
N ARG A 162 -31.23 14.09 26.12
CA ARG A 162 -31.33 14.18 24.64
C ARG A 162 -30.55 13.07 23.93
N PHE A 163 -29.43 12.62 24.49
CA PHE A 163 -28.62 11.53 23.94
C PHE A 163 -29.33 10.17 24.00
N LYS A 164 -30.15 9.92 25.03
CA LYS A 164 -30.97 8.70 25.09
C LYS A 164 -31.97 8.64 23.95
N ARG A 165 -32.63 9.77 23.61
CA ARG A 165 -33.54 9.85 22.46
C ARG A 165 -32.83 9.57 21.13
N PHE A 166 -31.62 10.10 20.95
CA PHE A 166 -30.80 9.82 19.78
C PHE A 166 -30.39 8.34 19.71
N CYS A 167 -29.98 7.73 20.83
CA CYS A 167 -29.67 6.30 20.88
C CYS A 167 -30.90 5.45 20.57
N THR A 168 -32.07 5.77 21.12
CA THR A 168 -33.32 5.07 20.81
C THR A 168 -33.73 5.24 19.34
N PHE A 169 -33.53 6.43 18.77
CA PHE A 169 -33.74 6.66 17.35
C PHE A 169 -32.83 5.77 16.51
N ILE A 170 -31.53 5.74 16.79
CA ILE A 170 -30.56 4.88 16.07
C ILE A 170 -30.84 3.39 16.28
N SER A 171 -31.19 2.95 17.49
CA SER A 171 -31.60 1.56 17.76
C SER A 171 -32.86 1.15 16.98
N ASN A 172 -33.71 2.12 16.63
CA ASN A 172 -34.89 1.93 15.79
C ASN A 172 -34.61 2.14 14.30
N ILE A 173 -33.40 2.58 13.93
CA ILE A 173 -33.01 2.62 12.53
C ILE A 173 -32.84 1.16 12.07
N ASP A 174 -33.67 0.82 11.11
CA ASP A 174 -33.81 -0.47 10.44
C ASP A 174 -32.46 -0.99 9.88
N ASP A 175 -32.36 -2.29 9.60
CA ASP A 175 -31.17 -2.98 9.06
C ASP A 175 -30.61 -2.30 7.78
N LYS A 176 -31.43 -1.45 7.16
CA LYS A 176 -31.12 -0.58 6.01
C LYS A 176 -30.02 0.44 6.26
N LEU A 177 -29.71 0.84 7.49
CA LEU A 177 -28.61 1.80 7.75
C LEU A 177 -27.26 1.21 7.38
N TYR A 178 -26.95 0.01 7.87
CA TYR A 178 -25.66 -0.63 7.59
C TYR A 178 -25.54 -0.92 6.09
N ALA A 179 -26.63 -1.36 5.45
CA ALA A 179 -26.66 -1.51 4.00
C ALA A 179 -26.41 -0.18 3.26
N SER A 180 -26.98 0.94 3.74
CA SER A 180 -26.77 2.28 3.15
C SER A 180 -25.33 2.77 3.33
N LEU A 181 -24.70 2.49 4.48
CA LEU A 181 -23.29 2.81 4.73
C LEU A 181 -22.37 2.00 3.81
N ILE A 182 -22.64 0.70 3.61
CA ILE A 182 -21.89 -0.12 2.63
C ILE A 182 -22.07 0.42 1.23
N LEU A 183 -23.31 0.79 0.84
CA LEU A 183 -23.58 1.36 -0.47
C LEU A 183 -22.79 2.67 -0.68
N LEU A 184 -22.78 3.55 0.31
CA LEU A 184 -22.00 4.79 0.26
C LEU A 184 -20.51 4.51 0.10
N LEU A 185 -19.97 3.55 0.86
CA LEU A 185 -18.57 3.12 0.74
C LEU A 185 -18.28 2.55 -0.66
N LEU A 186 -19.16 1.71 -1.20
CA LEU A 186 -19.03 1.14 -2.54
C LEU A 186 -19.03 2.21 -3.63
N VAL A 187 -19.95 3.18 -3.55
CA VAL A 187 -20.02 4.31 -4.49
C VAL A 187 -18.71 5.10 -4.42
N TRP A 188 -18.23 5.42 -3.22
CA TRP A 188 -16.96 6.14 -3.05
C TRP A 188 -15.77 5.38 -3.65
N LEU A 189 -15.66 4.09 -3.32
CA LEU A 189 -14.62 3.20 -3.80
C LEU A 189 -14.65 2.97 -5.32
N THR A 190 -15.80 3.16 -5.96
CA THR A 190 -15.93 3.07 -7.42
C THR A 190 -15.60 4.41 -8.09
N VAL A 191 -16.11 5.51 -7.53
CA VAL A 191 -15.97 6.86 -8.10
C VAL A 191 -14.52 7.33 -8.06
N MET A 192 -13.77 7.05 -6.99
CA MET A 192 -12.41 7.58 -6.83
C MET A 192 -11.41 7.02 -7.88
N PRO A 193 -11.32 5.71 -8.12
CA PRO A 193 -10.50 5.17 -9.21
C PRO A 193 -10.87 5.71 -10.59
N VAL A 194 -12.17 5.80 -10.88
CA VAL A 194 -12.66 6.33 -12.15
C VAL A 194 -12.29 7.81 -12.31
N SER A 195 -12.46 8.60 -11.26
CA SER A 195 -12.09 10.02 -11.25
C SER A 195 -10.59 10.21 -11.46
N LYS A 196 -9.75 9.39 -10.80
CA LYS A 196 -8.30 9.38 -11.03
C LYS A 196 -7.98 9.06 -12.48
N ALA A 197 -8.67 8.09 -13.09
CA ALA A 197 -8.42 7.72 -14.49
C ALA A 197 -8.72 8.90 -15.43
N PHE A 198 -9.82 9.63 -15.21
CA PHE A 198 -10.14 10.85 -15.96
C PHE A 198 -9.08 11.94 -15.78
N LEU A 199 -8.63 12.18 -14.54
CA LEU A 199 -7.55 13.14 -14.25
C LEU A 199 -6.29 12.76 -15.02
N ILE A 200 -5.85 11.51 -14.92
CA ILE A 200 -4.61 11.05 -15.56
C ILE A 200 -4.70 11.12 -17.08
N ASN A 201 -5.85 10.79 -17.66
CA ASN A 201 -6.07 10.94 -19.10
C ASN A 201 -6.01 12.41 -19.54
N HIS A 202 -6.60 13.32 -18.75
CA HIS A 202 -6.53 14.76 -19.02
C HIS A 202 -5.09 15.29 -18.95
N ILE A 203 -4.32 14.90 -17.93
CA ILE A 203 -2.91 15.30 -17.79
C ILE A 203 -2.06 14.69 -18.91
N SER A 204 -2.30 13.43 -19.27
CA SER A 204 -1.61 12.77 -20.40
C SER A 204 -1.80 13.54 -21.71
N TRP A 205 -3.02 14.00 -21.96
CA TRP A 205 -3.32 14.83 -23.13
C TRP A 205 -2.62 16.18 -23.08
N ALA A 206 -2.66 16.87 -21.93
CA ALA A 206 -2.01 18.16 -21.74
C ALA A 206 -0.47 18.09 -21.91
N GLU A 207 0.13 16.99 -21.46
CA GLU A 207 1.58 16.76 -21.53
C GLU A 207 2.02 16.06 -22.83
N ASN A 208 1.07 15.69 -23.69
CA ASN A 208 1.27 14.92 -24.91
C ASN A 208 2.14 13.66 -24.70
N THR A 209 1.89 12.95 -23.60
CA THR A 209 2.63 11.76 -23.19
C THR A 209 1.74 10.86 -22.34
N GLU A 210 1.97 9.55 -22.38
CA GLU A 210 1.24 8.62 -21.52
C GLU A 210 1.73 8.74 -20.06
N ILE A 211 0.82 9.08 -19.15
CA ILE A 211 1.09 9.09 -17.71
C ILE A 211 0.58 7.80 -17.08
N SER A 212 1.44 7.13 -16.31
CA SER A 212 1.11 5.87 -15.67
C SER A 212 0.03 6.04 -14.60
N TYR A 213 -1.08 5.32 -14.75
CA TYR A 213 -2.14 5.26 -13.74
C TYR A 213 -1.64 4.68 -12.41
N GLN A 214 -0.95 3.55 -12.49
CA GLN A 214 -0.46 2.83 -11.30
C GLN A 214 0.62 3.64 -10.57
N ASN A 215 1.50 4.32 -11.32
CA ASN A 215 2.61 5.06 -10.74
C ASN A 215 2.26 6.53 -10.41
N THR A 216 0.98 6.84 -10.31
CA THR A 216 0.46 8.14 -9.85
C THR A 216 -0.12 7.95 -8.46
N TYR A 217 0.43 8.61 -7.45
CA TYR A 217 0.12 8.34 -6.04
C TYR A 217 -0.54 9.53 -5.36
N PRO A 218 -1.51 9.32 -4.45
CA PRO A 218 -2.19 10.40 -3.76
C PRO A 218 -1.26 11.02 -2.73
N GLU A 219 -1.05 12.32 -2.83
CA GLU A 219 -0.38 13.12 -1.80
C GLU A 219 -1.37 13.59 -0.73
N SER A 220 -2.59 13.93 -1.17
CA SER A 220 -3.73 14.30 -0.34
C SER A 220 -5.02 13.79 -0.98
N MET A 221 -6.19 14.10 -0.43
CA MET A 221 -7.47 13.64 -1.01
C MET A 221 -7.71 14.13 -2.43
N SER A 222 -7.11 15.26 -2.82
CA SER A 222 -7.33 15.87 -4.14
C SER A 222 -6.07 16.02 -4.97
N GLN A 223 -4.89 15.76 -4.39
CA GLN A 223 -3.60 15.94 -5.06
C GLN A 223 -2.89 14.61 -5.23
N PHE A 224 -2.17 14.48 -6.33
CA PHE A 224 -1.39 13.31 -6.69
C PHE A 224 -0.02 13.74 -7.17
N LEU A 225 0.94 12.84 -6.98
CA LEU A 225 2.27 12.97 -7.50
C LEU A 225 2.52 11.91 -8.56
N THR A 226 3.00 12.34 -9.71
CA THR A 226 3.31 11.46 -10.84
C THR A 226 4.61 11.89 -11.51
N ALA A 227 5.17 11.00 -12.32
CA ALA A 227 6.35 11.29 -13.10
C ALA A 227 6.31 10.55 -14.44
N TYR A 228 7.10 11.01 -15.39
CA TYR A 228 7.34 10.30 -16.63
C TYR A 228 8.73 10.60 -17.18
N SER A 229 9.24 9.73 -18.06
CA SER A 229 10.52 9.92 -18.72
C SER A 229 10.39 11.00 -19.80
N TYR A 230 10.86 12.21 -19.52
CA TYR A 230 10.80 13.32 -20.48
C TYR A 230 11.80 13.13 -21.62
N ASN A 231 13.02 12.70 -21.30
CA ASN A 231 14.04 12.35 -22.28
C ASN A 231 15.01 11.29 -21.71
N SER A 232 16.14 11.05 -22.38
CA SER A 232 17.14 10.07 -21.93
C SER A 232 17.83 10.45 -20.62
N THR A 233 17.85 11.74 -20.23
CA THR A 233 18.61 12.26 -19.09
C THR A 233 17.75 12.75 -17.94
N HIS A 234 16.46 13.03 -18.16
CA HIS A 234 15.57 13.61 -17.15
C HIS A 234 14.21 12.90 -17.08
N TYR A 235 13.68 12.81 -15.87
CA TYR A 235 12.25 12.67 -15.62
C TYR A 235 11.61 14.06 -15.51
N ARG A 236 10.34 14.15 -15.89
CA ARG A 236 9.48 15.25 -15.49
C ARG A 236 8.56 14.75 -14.39
N VAL A 237 8.51 15.47 -13.29
CA VAL A 237 7.70 15.16 -12.11
C VAL A 237 6.62 16.21 -12.00
N LEU A 238 5.39 15.77 -11.74
CA LEU A 238 4.19 16.61 -11.72
C LEU A 238 3.43 16.40 -10.42
N GLU A 239 3.12 17.50 -9.75
CA GLU A 239 2.07 17.56 -8.72
C GLU A 239 0.78 17.95 -9.44
N ILE A 240 -0.22 17.07 -9.40
CA ILE A 240 -1.49 17.24 -10.10
C ILE A 240 -2.65 17.21 -9.13
N SER A 241 -3.77 17.86 -9.46
CA SER A 241 -4.97 17.81 -8.64
C SER A 241 -6.25 17.79 -9.46
N TYR A 242 -7.33 17.30 -8.83
CA TYR A 242 -8.66 17.32 -9.42
C TYR A 242 -9.19 18.73 -9.71
N ARG A 243 -8.63 19.78 -9.07
CA ARG A 243 -9.16 21.14 -9.18
C ARG A 243 -8.51 21.95 -10.29
N SER A 244 -7.18 21.89 -10.38
CA SER A 244 -6.38 22.77 -11.23
C SER A 244 -5.60 22.02 -12.31
N GLY A 245 -5.64 20.68 -12.34
CA GLY A 245 -4.83 19.91 -13.25
C GLY A 245 -3.38 19.88 -12.78
N ILE A 246 -2.44 20.51 -13.50
CA ILE A 246 -1.02 20.56 -13.10
C ILE A 246 -0.80 21.74 -12.15
N GLU A 247 -0.40 21.45 -10.90
CA GLU A 247 -0.11 22.47 -9.89
C GLU A 247 1.37 22.87 -9.88
N LYS A 248 2.26 21.89 -9.96
CA LYS A 248 3.72 22.11 -10.02
C LYS A 248 4.36 21.10 -10.95
N SER A 249 5.48 21.50 -11.56
CA SER A 249 6.30 20.60 -12.38
C SER A 249 7.78 20.93 -12.26
N MET A 250 8.64 19.92 -12.30
CA MET A 250 10.09 20.07 -12.35
C MET A 250 10.72 18.94 -13.16
N TYR A 251 11.98 19.13 -13.50
CA TYR A 251 12.82 18.11 -14.11
C TYR A 251 13.81 17.57 -13.10
N VAL A 252 13.96 16.25 -13.09
CA VAL A 252 14.90 15.53 -12.21
C VAL A 252 15.84 14.73 -13.09
N GLU A 253 17.13 14.94 -12.93
CA GLU A 253 18.17 14.17 -13.64
C GLU A 253 18.07 12.68 -13.25
N LYS A 254 18.14 11.78 -14.24
CA LYS A 254 18.18 10.33 -14.01
C LYS A 254 19.50 9.87 -13.41
N LEU A 255 20.57 10.58 -13.74
CA LEU A 255 21.92 10.32 -13.27
C LEU A 255 22.57 11.65 -12.93
N SER A 256 22.89 11.83 -11.66
CA SER A 256 23.73 12.92 -11.17
C SER A 256 25.08 12.34 -10.74
N VAL A 257 26.18 12.96 -11.17
CA VAL A 257 27.54 12.54 -10.82
C VAL A 257 28.22 13.67 -10.07
N ASP A 258 28.53 13.45 -8.80
CA ASP A 258 29.26 14.40 -7.97
C ASP A 258 30.76 14.13 -8.05
N GLY A 259 31.48 15.08 -8.66
CA GLY A 259 32.92 15.00 -8.89
C GLY A 259 33.33 14.19 -10.13
N ASN A 260 34.62 13.88 -10.23
CA ASN A 260 35.17 13.11 -11.35
C ASN A 260 35.20 11.61 -10.99
N VAL A 261 34.16 10.89 -11.40
CA VAL A 261 34.02 9.44 -11.23
C VAL A 261 34.13 8.76 -12.60
N PRO A 262 35.32 8.26 -12.99
CA PRO A 262 35.46 7.41 -14.16
C PRO A 262 34.53 6.20 -14.05
N ASP A 263 33.92 5.79 -15.16
CA ASP A 263 33.03 4.63 -15.24
C ASP A 263 31.75 4.69 -14.40
N ALA A 264 31.26 5.90 -14.07
CA ALA A 264 30.00 6.09 -13.33
C ALA A 264 28.83 5.25 -13.90
N ALA A 265 28.71 5.19 -15.24
CA ALA A 265 27.69 4.39 -15.92
C ALA A 265 27.80 2.88 -15.61
N ALA A 266 29.01 2.34 -15.45
CA ALA A 266 29.21 0.94 -15.11
C ALA A 266 28.77 0.62 -13.67
N TYR A 267 29.03 1.54 -12.73
CA TYR A 267 28.56 1.40 -11.34
C TYR A 267 27.04 1.51 -11.24
N VAL A 268 26.43 2.43 -11.99
CA VAL A 268 24.96 2.51 -12.11
C VAL A 268 24.39 1.20 -12.64
N LYS A 269 24.97 0.63 -13.70
CA LYS A 269 24.48 -0.62 -14.27
C LYS A 269 24.57 -1.80 -13.28
N ARG A 270 25.64 -1.84 -12.47
CA ARG A 270 25.78 -2.83 -11.39
C ARG A 270 24.69 -2.66 -10.33
N ALA A 271 24.46 -1.44 -9.86
CA ALA A 271 23.42 -1.15 -8.88
C ALA A 271 22.02 -1.49 -9.41
N GLU A 272 21.74 -1.20 -10.69
CA GLU A 272 20.50 -1.58 -11.38
C GLU A 272 20.30 -3.10 -11.40
N ASN A 273 21.34 -3.87 -11.77
CA ASN A 273 21.28 -5.32 -11.80
C ASN A 273 21.08 -5.92 -10.39
N LEU A 274 21.77 -5.40 -9.38
CA LEU A 274 21.59 -5.83 -7.99
C LEU A 274 20.16 -5.55 -7.52
N TYR A 275 19.68 -4.32 -7.71
CA TYR A 275 18.32 -3.93 -7.34
C TYR A 275 17.25 -4.81 -8.03
N GLY A 276 17.41 -5.08 -9.32
CA GLY A 276 16.51 -5.91 -10.11
C GLY A 276 16.50 -7.39 -9.72
N ALA A 277 17.55 -7.89 -9.05
CA ALA A 277 17.62 -9.28 -8.57
C ALA A 277 16.90 -9.50 -7.23
N GLY A 278 16.68 -8.43 -6.46
CA GLY A 278 16.07 -8.47 -5.13
C GLY A 278 14.63 -7.96 -5.10
N VAL A 279 13.86 -8.44 -4.12
CA VAL A 279 12.54 -7.90 -3.72
C VAL A 279 12.70 -6.96 -2.50
N PRO A 280 11.88 -5.89 -2.33
CA PRO A 280 10.52 -5.69 -2.88
C PRO A 280 10.35 -4.89 -4.19
N GLN A 281 11.37 -4.16 -4.65
CA GLN A 281 11.31 -3.28 -5.86
C GLN A 281 10.27 -2.14 -5.78
N GLU A 282 10.41 -1.27 -4.78
CA GLU A 282 9.47 -0.18 -4.52
C GLU A 282 9.62 1.05 -5.43
N ILE A 283 10.78 1.27 -6.04
CA ILE A 283 11.10 2.47 -6.84
C ILE A 283 10.55 2.33 -8.26
N ASP A 284 9.69 3.26 -8.69
CA ASP A 284 9.09 3.23 -10.03
C ASP A 284 9.91 4.03 -11.05
N TYR A 285 10.50 5.15 -10.61
CA TYR A 285 11.26 6.06 -11.46
C TYR A 285 12.68 6.19 -10.92
N PRO A 286 13.58 5.23 -11.25
CA PRO A 286 14.90 5.15 -10.64
C PRO A 286 15.77 6.34 -11.05
N VAL A 287 16.28 7.03 -10.04
CA VAL A 287 17.27 8.10 -10.14
C VAL A 287 18.52 7.69 -9.37
N TYR A 288 19.67 7.88 -10.01
CA TYR A 288 20.98 7.51 -9.48
C TYR A 288 21.80 8.75 -9.18
N SER A 289 22.36 8.81 -7.98
CA SER A 289 23.42 9.77 -7.62
C SER A 289 24.71 9.00 -7.36
N VAL A 290 25.77 9.35 -8.08
CA VAL A 290 27.07 8.70 -7.98
C VAL A 290 28.05 9.68 -7.36
N SER A 291 28.67 9.28 -6.27
CA SER A 291 29.73 10.04 -5.62
C SER A 291 30.92 9.14 -5.31
N LYS A 292 32.08 9.77 -5.13
CA LYS A 292 33.34 9.07 -4.88
C LYS A 292 33.94 9.52 -3.57
N THR A 293 34.32 8.53 -2.77
CA THR A 293 35.16 8.68 -1.59
C THR A 293 36.49 7.97 -1.87
N ASN A 294 37.59 8.30 -1.19
CA ASN A 294 38.96 7.87 -1.53
C ASN A 294 39.08 6.44 -2.13
N ASP A 295 38.56 5.43 -1.44
CA ASP A 295 38.65 4.01 -1.82
C ASP A 295 37.33 3.37 -2.30
N SER A 296 36.23 4.12 -2.36
CA SER A 296 34.91 3.57 -2.70
C SER A 296 34.09 4.47 -3.63
N VAL A 297 33.22 3.84 -4.41
CA VAL A 297 32.20 4.53 -5.21
C VAL A 297 30.85 4.27 -4.57
N THR A 298 30.13 5.33 -4.27
CA THR A 298 28.79 5.26 -3.69
C THR A 298 27.76 5.56 -4.79
N VAL A 299 26.79 4.66 -4.94
CA VAL A 299 25.64 4.86 -5.82
C VAL A 299 24.39 4.90 -4.94
N ILE A 300 23.69 6.03 -4.92
CA ILE A 300 22.41 6.19 -4.26
C ILE A 300 21.31 6.04 -5.33
N LEU A 301 20.48 5.03 -5.16
CA LEU A 301 19.27 4.80 -5.95
C LEU A 301 18.06 5.30 -5.15
N SER A 302 17.26 6.17 -5.76
CA SER A 302 16.02 6.72 -5.18
C SER A 302 14.94 6.89 -6.26
N ASP A 303 13.74 7.30 -5.85
CA ASP A 303 12.67 7.63 -6.79
C ASP A 303 12.72 9.12 -7.21
N ALA A 304 12.49 9.42 -8.48
CA ALA A 304 12.46 10.78 -9.03
C ALA A 304 11.49 11.71 -8.30
N ARG A 305 10.45 11.16 -7.68
CA ARG A 305 9.42 11.91 -6.94
C ARG A 305 9.85 12.33 -5.54
N ASN A 306 10.94 11.79 -5.00
CA ASN A 306 11.41 12.05 -3.63
C ASN A 306 11.57 13.56 -3.29
N PRO A 307 12.09 14.44 -4.18
CA PRO A 307 12.25 15.86 -3.88
C PRO A 307 10.95 16.64 -3.61
N TYR A 308 9.79 16.13 -4.03
CA TYR A 308 8.50 16.81 -3.85
C TYR A 308 7.92 16.68 -2.45
N ILE A 309 8.40 15.73 -1.64
CA ILE A 309 7.63 15.24 -0.52
C ILE A 309 8.28 15.60 0.81
N ARG A 310 7.50 16.26 1.66
CA ARG A 310 7.88 16.49 3.06
C ARG A 310 7.54 15.30 3.96
N ASP A 311 6.41 14.62 3.76
CA ASP A 311 5.83 13.75 4.82
C ASP A 311 5.30 12.36 4.39
N ILE A 312 5.37 11.97 3.10
CA ILE A 312 4.90 10.64 2.68
C ILE A 312 6.03 9.63 2.75
N ALA A 313 5.91 8.72 3.73
CA ALA A 313 6.89 7.68 4.01
C ALA A 313 7.28 6.90 2.74
N TYR A 314 6.30 6.44 1.94
CA TYR A 314 6.52 5.58 0.76
C TYR A 314 7.65 6.04 -0.19
N PHE A 315 7.78 7.36 -0.43
CA PHE A 315 8.75 7.90 -1.39
C PHE A 315 10.13 8.21 -0.81
N LYS A 316 10.27 8.12 0.51
CA LYS A 316 11.56 8.32 1.20
C LYS A 316 12.43 7.07 1.21
N SER A 317 12.11 6.08 0.37
CA SER A 317 12.91 4.87 0.23
C SER A 317 14.11 5.13 -0.69
N PHE A 318 15.32 4.83 -0.20
CA PHE A 318 16.54 4.86 -1.02
C PHE A 318 17.45 3.67 -0.70
N TYR A 319 18.26 3.28 -1.68
CA TYR A 319 19.28 2.26 -1.55
C TYR A 319 20.65 2.89 -1.80
N ARG A 320 21.59 2.66 -0.90
CA ARG A 320 22.97 3.13 -1.04
C ARG A 320 23.89 1.93 -1.23
N PHE A 321 24.42 1.81 -2.43
CA PHE A 321 25.41 0.80 -2.80
C PHE A 321 26.81 1.39 -2.66
N VAL A 322 27.67 0.74 -1.89
CA VAL A 322 29.07 1.14 -1.69
C VAL A 322 29.96 0.08 -2.30
N PHE A 323 30.61 0.40 -3.42
CA PHE A 323 31.50 -0.50 -4.13
C PHE A 323 32.96 -0.20 -3.80
N ASP A 324 33.76 -1.24 -3.54
CA ASP A 324 35.21 -1.12 -3.40
C ASP A 324 35.83 -0.85 -4.79
N ARG A 325 36.72 0.14 -4.89
CA ARG A 325 37.36 0.52 -6.16
C ARG A 325 38.37 -0.52 -6.66
N LYS A 326 39.01 -1.26 -5.77
CA LYS A 326 40.01 -2.29 -6.09
C LYS A 326 39.36 -3.61 -6.45
N ASN A 327 38.22 -3.91 -5.84
CA ASN A 327 37.41 -5.07 -6.19
C ASN A 327 35.93 -4.69 -6.21
N ALA A 328 35.42 -4.33 -7.38
CA ALA A 328 34.04 -3.90 -7.52
C ALA A 328 33.00 -5.04 -7.37
N GLU A 329 33.41 -6.29 -7.13
CA GLU A 329 32.53 -7.38 -6.65
C GLU A 329 32.30 -7.30 -5.14
N LYS A 330 33.20 -6.64 -4.39
CA LYS A 330 33.01 -6.39 -2.97
C LYS A 330 32.18 -5.13 -2.81
N TYR A 331 30.96 -5.29 -2.32
CA TYR A 331 30.04 -4.20 -2.09
C TYR A 331 29.31 -4.33 -0.75
N GLU A 332 28.83 -3.20 -0.26
CA GLU A 332 27.90 -3.13 0.86
C GLU A 332 26.65 -2.38 0.40
N VAL A 333 25.47 -2.84 0.83
CA VAL A 333 24.21 -2.16 0.52
C VAL A 333 23.53 -1.74 1.79
N TYR A 334 23.04 -0.52 1.78
CA TYR A 334 22.24 0.05 2.82
C TYR A 334 20.90 0.47 2.24
N ALA A 335 19.85 0.40 3.05
CA ALA A 335 18.54 0.91 2.69
C ALA A 335 17.96 1.73 3.83
N SER A 336 17.35 2.85 3.48
CA SER A 336 16.37 3.52 4.34
C SER A 336 15.04 3.34 3.64
N MET A 337 14.08 2.73 4.32
CA MET A 337 12.73 2.56 3.80
C MET A 337 11.81 3.47 4.60
N HIS A 338 10.92 4.18 3.92
CA HIS A 338 9.89 4.96 4.61
C HIS A 338 10.40 6.08 5.53
N GLY A 339 11.61 6.60 5.27
CA GLY A 339 12.25 7.60 6.13
C GLY A 339 12.75 7.05 7.46
N SER A 340 12.89 5.72 7.58
CA SER A 340 13.54 5.08 8.71
C SER A 340 15.04 5.38 8.76
N GLN A 341 15.69 5.02 9.87
CA GLN A 341 17.15 4.96 9.89
C GLN A 341 17.65 4.02 8.79
N GLU A 342 18.82 4.36 8.25
CA GLU A 342 19.48 3.55 7.26
C GLU A 342 20.02 2.27 7.91
N GLU A 343 19.67 1.13 7.33
CA GLU A 343 20.08 -0.20 7.80
C GLU A 343 20.94 -0.89 6.76
N ARG A 344 21.96 -1.63 7.22
CA ARG A 344 22.81 -2.45 6.37
C ARG A 344 22.04 -3.71 5.96
N LEU A 345 21.94 -3.97 4.66
CA LEU A 345 21.33 -5.18 4.12
C LEU A 345 22.33 -6.35 4.13
N GLY A 346 21.82 -7.55 4.35
CA GLY A 346 22.60 -8.79 4.24
C GLY A 346 23.02 -9.04 2.79
N MET A 347 24.17 -9.69 2.57
CA MET A 347 24.66 -9.99 1.22
C MET A 347 23.69 -10.83 0.39
N ASN A 348 22.89 -11.66 1.06
CA ASN A 348 21.90 -12.51 0.44
C ASN A 348 20.69 -11.78 -0.16
N TRP A 349 20.59 -10.45 0.01
CA TRP A 349 19.54 -9.64 -0.60
C TRP A 349 19.68 -9.54 -2.13
N PHE A 350 20.90 -9.58 -2.65
CA PHE A 350 21.21 -9.27 -4.04
C PHE A 350 22.22 -10.25 -4.64
N GLY A 351 21.89 -11.55 -4.65
CA GLY A 351 22.61 -12.57 -5.45
C GLY A 351 23.91 -13.07 -4.83
#